data_AF-A0A9P2UPM2-F1
#
_entry.id   AF-A0A9P2UPM2-F1
#
_cell.length_a   1.000
_cell.length_b   1.000
_cell.length_c   1.000
_cell.angle_alpha   90.00
_cell.angle_beta   90.00
_cell.angle_gamma   90.00
#
_symmetry.space_group_name_H-M   'P 1'
#
loop_
_entity.id
_entity.type
_entity.pdbx_description
1 polymer ?
#
loop_
_entity_poly.entity_id
_entity_poly.type
_entity_poly.pdbx_seq_one_letter_code
_entity_poly.pdbx_strand_id
1 'polypeptide(L)'
;AKTSGENVITRTTKDGIQIELLKDSKFDSVTTGNTTLNTNGLTIKEGPSITKDGINAGGKKITNVADGINAKDAVNKSQLDNLAAKQNATDDAAVKYDDA
;
A
#
# COMPACT_ATOMS: atom_id res chain seq x y z
N ALA A 1 -10.47 33.79 -24.48
CA ALA A 1 -9.49 34.37 -23.54
C ALA A 1 -8.63 33.24 -22.98
N LYS A 2 -7.35 33.54 -22.76
CA LYS A 2 -6.24 32.63 -22.40
C LYS A 2 -6.63 31.67 -21.26
N THR A 3 -6.28 30.39 -21.37
CA THR A 3 -6.53 29.40 -20.32
C THR A 3 -5.85 29.87 -19.03
N SER A 4 -6.64 30.19 -18.00
CA SER A 4 -6.13 30.25 -16.64
C SER A 4 -5.78 28.80 -16.28
N GLY A 5 -4.51 28.44 -16.46
CA GLY A 5 -4.02 27.07 -16.37
C GLY A 5 -4.58 26.39 -15.13
N GLU A 6 -5.16 25.21 -15.32
CA GLU A 6 -6.01 24.55 -14.32
C GLU A 6 -5.38 24.43 -12.94
N ASN A 7 -4.05 24.38 -12.81
CA ASN A 7 -3.35 24.25 -11.53
C ASN A 7 -2.51 25.46 -11.11
N VAL A 8 -2.35 26.48 -11.96
CA VAL A 8 -1.44 27.62 -11.71
C VAL A 8 -2.24 28.91 -11.60
N ILE A 9 -2.11 29.59 -10.46
CA ILE A 9 -2.66 30.92 -10.22
C ILE A 9 -1.57 31.95 -10.45
N THR A 10 -1.87 32.98 -11.22
CA THR A 10 -1.00 34.17 -11.34
C THR A 10 -1.76 35.40 -10.86
N ARG A 11 -1.17 36.18 -9.96
CA ARG A 11 -1.76 37.43 -9.42
C ARG A 11 -0.79 38.57 -9.59
N THR A 12 -1.30 39.74 -9.95
CA THR A 12 -0.51 40.98 -9.87
C THR A 12 -0.62 41.54 -8.45
N THR A 13 0.51 41.87 -7.84
CA THR A 13 0.62 42.56 -6.55
C THR A 13 1.35 43.90 -6.74
N LYS A 14 1.46 44.69 -5.68
CA LYS A 14 2.24 45.94 -5.71
C LYS A 14 3.74 45.71 -5.97
N ASP A 15 4.26 44.52 -5.66
CA ASP A 15 5.68 44.18 -5.72
C ASP A 15 6.02 43.31 -6.94
N GLY A 16 5.03 42.94 -7.77
CA GLY A 16 5.25 42.16 -9.00
C GLY A 16 4.16 41.13 -9.29
N ILE A 17 4.54 40.00 -9.89
CA ILE A 17 3.65 38.87 -10.15
C ILE A 17 3.90 37.78 -9.11
N GLN A 18 2.84 37.35 -8.45
CA GLN A 18 2.82 36.16 -7.59
C GLN A 18 2.37 34.96 -8.42
N ILE A 19 3.10 33.84 -8.30
CA ILE A 19 2.78 32.55 -8.94
C ILE A 19 2.53 31.54 -7.83
N GLU A 20 1.35 30.92 -7.83
CA GLU A 20 0.92 29.95 -6.83
C GLU A 20 0.34 28.72 -7.52
N LEU A 21 0.31 27.58 -6.82
CA LEU A 21 -0.48 26.42 -7.23
C LEU A 21 -1.86 26.48 -6.57
N LEU A 22 -2.87 25.90 -7.23
CA LEU A 22 -4.15 25.62 -6.55
C LEU A 22 -3.92 24.64 -5.40
N LYS A 23 -4.64 24.85 -4.29
CA LYS A 23 -4.70 23.90 -3.17
C LYS A 23 -5.13 22.51 -3.64
N ASP A 24 -6.14 22.47 -4.50
CA ASP A 24 -6.67 21.24 -5.12
C ASP A 24 -6.29 21.20 -6.60
N SER A 25 -5.02 20.86 -6.85
CA SER A 25 -4.52 20.68 -8.21
C SER A 25 -4.91 19.30 -8.77
N LYS A 26 -5.24 19.24 -10.06
CA LYS A 26 -5.61 18.01 -10.77
C LYS A 26 -4.48 17.59 -11.71
N PHE A 27 -4.07 16.32 -11.63
CA PHE A 27 -3.03 15.77 -12.47
C PHE A 27 -3.50 14.44 -13.06
N ASP A 28 -3.21 14.19 -14.34
CA ASP A 28 -3.36 12.86 -14.92
C ASP A 28 -2.29 11.90 -14.39
N SER A 29 -1.08 12.42 -14.13
CA SER A 29 0.02 11.68 -13.55
C SER A 29 1.01 12.58 -12.79
N VAL A 30 1.55 12.06 -11.69
CA VAL A 30 2.70 12.61 -10.96
C VAL A 30 3.77 11.54 -10.90
N THR A 31 4.98 11.85 -11.37
CA THR A 31 6.14 10.94 -11.31
C THR A 31 7.27 11.56 -10.51
N THR A 32 7.78 10.82 -9.51
CA THR A 32 8.89 11.22 -8.65
C THR A 32 9.93 10.09 -8.59
N GLY A 33 10.98 10.21 -9.39
CA GLY A 33 11.96 9.14 -9.56
C GLY A 33 11.29 7.88 -10.13
N ASN A 34 11.31 6.78 -9.38
CA ASN A 34 10.72 5.49 -9.77
C ASN A 34 9.23 5.35 -9.39
N THR A 35 8.64 6.34 -8.73
CA THR A 35 7.25 6.28 -8.27
C THR A 35 6.34 7.06 -9.23
N THR A 36 5.22 6.45 -9.61
CA THR A 36 4.17 7.09 -10.40
C THR A 36 2.83 6.96 -9.69
N LEU A 37 2.14 8.08 -9.51
CA LEU A 37 0.72 8.16 -9.18
C LEU A 37 -0.04 8.60 -10.42
N ASN A 38 -1.06 7.86 -10.83
CA ASN A 38 -1.92 8.20 -11.97
C ASN A 38 -3.33 7.61 -11.79
N THR A 39 -4.14 7.66 -12.85
CA THR A 39 -5.52 7.16 -12.86
C THR A 39 -5.66 5.66 -12.58
N ASN A 40 -4.58 4.87 -12.73
CA ASN A 40 -4.58 3.44 -12.38
C ASN A 40 -4.24 3.19 -10.91
N GLY A 41 -3.59 4.14 -10.21
CA GLY A 41 -3.15 4.02 -8.83
C GLY A 41 -1.70 4.46 -8.61
N LEU A 42 -1.03 3.84 -7.62
CA LEU A 42 0.36 4.08 -7.24
C LEU A 42 1.24 2.91 -7.70
N THR A 43 2.34 3.20 -8.38
CA THR A 43 3.32 2.19 -8.82
C THR A 43 4.73 2.63 -8.47
N ILE A 44 5.56 1.71 -7.99
CA ILE A 44 7.01 1.88 -7.88
C ILE A 44 7.67 0.94 -8.90
N LYS A 45 8.48 1.48 -9.81
CA LYS A 45 9.20 0.69 -10.82
C LYS A 45 10.01 -0.42 -10.14
N GLU A 46 9.86 -1.65 -10.62
CA GLU A 46 10.51 -2.87 -10.07
C GLU A 46 10.20 -3.11 -8.58
N GLY A 47 9.10 -2.54 -8.09
CA GLY A 47 8.69 -2.57 -6.70
C GLY A 47 7.19 -2.83 -6.53
N PRO A 48 6.65 -2.51 -5.35
CA PRO A 48 5.23 -2.66 -5.05
C PRO A 48 4.34 -1.73 -5.89
N SER A 49 3.08 -2.10 -6.03
CA SER A 49 2.02 -1.26 -6.60
C SER A 49 0.69 -1.43 -5.87
N ILE A 50 -0.14 -0.38 -5.91
CA ILE A 50 -1.51 -0.34 -5.44
C ILE A 50 -2.35 0.21 -6.59
N THR A 51 -3.22 -0.61 -7.16
CA THR A 51 -4.08 -0.23 -8.28
C THR A 51 -5.53 -0.57 -7.98
N LYS A 52 -6.43 -0.23 -8.91
CA LYS A 52 -7.84 -0.66 -8.87
C LYS A 52 -8.01 -2.19 -8.80
N ASP A 53 -7.02 -2.96 -9.25
CA ASP A 53 -7.05 -4.42 -9.27
C ASP A 53 -6.53 -5.04 -7.96
N GLY A 54 -5.99 -4.21 -7.05
CA GLY A 54 -5.51 -4.63 -5.73
C GLY A 54 -4.08 -4.18 -5.43
N ILE A 55 -3.42 -4.93 -4.55
CA ILE A 55 -2.06 -4.64 -4.06
C ILE A 55 -1.11 -5.73 -4.55
N ASN A 56 0.00 -5.32 -5.18
CA ASN A 56 1.11 -6.21 -5.52
C ASN A 56 2.33 -5.83 -4.66
N ALA A 57 2.86 -6.77 -3.87
CA ALA A 57 4.02 -6.53 -3.01
C ALA A 57 5.36 -6.50 -3.77
N GLY A 58 5.40 -6.78 -5.07
CA GLY A 58 6.62 -6.71 -5.90
C GLY A 58 7.72 -7.66 -5.42
N GLY A 59 7.33 -8.85 -4.93
CA GLY A 59 8.23 -9.86 -4.36
C GLY A 59 8.90 -9.44 -3.04
N LYS A 60 8.43 -8.37 -2.39
CA LYS A 60 8.95 -7.91 -1.10
C LYS A 60 8.09 -8.44 0.06
N LYS A 61 8.68 -8.50 1.24
CA LYS A 61 7.95 -8.81 2.48
C LYS A 61 7.01 -7.66 2.85
N ILE A 62 5.80 -7.98 3.29
CA ILE A 62 4.92 -7.03 3.99
C ILE A 62 5.18 -7.19 5.48
N THR A 63 5.79 -6.19 6.10
CA THR A 63 6.16 -6.20 7.53
C THR A 63 5.18 -5.40 8.38
N ASN A 64 5.20 -5.60 9.70
CA ASN A 64 4.35 -4.90 10.66
C ASN A 64 2.84 -5.11 10.43
N VAL A 65 2.48 -6.31 9.96
CA VAL A 65 1.08 -6.74 9.87
C VAL A 65 0.65 -7.22 11.25
N ALA A 66 -0.30 -6.50 11.86
CA ALA A 66 -0.91 -6.93 13.12
C ALA A 66 -1.66 -8.26 12.95
N ASP A 67 -1.94 -8.95 14.05
CA ASP A 67 -2.71 -10.19 14.01
C ASP A 67 -4.10 -9.93 13.40
N GLY A 68 -4.47 -10.72 12.40
CA GLY A 68 -5.79 -10.66 11.80
C GLY A 68 -6.85 -11.18 12.77
N ILE A 69 -7.96 -10.46 12.91
CA ILE A 69 -9.07 -10.81 13.82
C ILE A 69 -10.32 -11.17 13.01
N ASN A 70 -10.61 -10.41 11.97
CA ASN A 70 -11.78 -10.59 11.12
C ASN A 70 -11.48 -11.53 9.95
N ALA A 71 -12.54 -12.10 9.37
CA ALA A 71 -12.43 -13.08 8.28
C ALA A 71 -11.70 -12.58 7.02
N LYS A 72 -11.53 -11.27 6.85
CA LYS A 72 -10.88 -10.64 5.68
C LYS A 72 -9.57 -9.94 6.04
N ASP A 73 -9.09 -10.07 7.28
CA ASP A 73 -7.82 -9.52 7.68
C ASP A 73 -6.68 -10.39 7.15
N ALA A 74 -5.53 -9.78 6.84
CA ALA A 74 -4.34 -10.52 6.52
C ALA A 74 -3.82 -11.26 7.77
N VAL A 75 -3.30 -12.47 7.58
CA VAL A 75 -2.62 -13.22 8.64
C VAL A 75 -1.11 -12.97 8.57
N ASN A 76 -0.46 -12.82 9.71
CA ASN A 76 0.99 -12.72 9.80
C ASN A 76 1.64 -14.07 10.16
N LYS A 77 2.98 -14.12 10.15
CA LYS A 77 3.72 -15.36 10.41
C LYS A 77 3.50 -15.91 11.84
N SER A 78 3.35 -15.05 12.85
CA SER A 78 3.13 -15.52 14.24
C SER A 78 1.83 -16.30 14.39
N GLN A 79 0.76 -15.91 13.70
CA GLN A 79 -0.49 -16.67 13.71
C GLN A 79 -0.32 -18.06 13.08
N LEU A 80 0.45 -18.16 12.00
CA LEU A 80 0.78 -19.45 11.37
C LEU A 80 1.66 -20.32 12.28
N ASP A 81 2.70 -19.75 12.90
CA ASP A 81 3.59 -20.48 13.81
C ASP A 81 2.82 -21.02 15.03
N ASN A 82 1.89 -20.21 15.58
CA ASN A 82 1.03 -20.64 16.69
C ASN A 82 0.10 -21.80 16.30
N LEU A 83 -0.39 -21.83 15.06
CA LEU A 83 -1.19 -22.94 14.55
C LEU A 83 -0.34 -24.22 14.41
N ALA A 84 0.86 -24.11 13.84
CA ALA A 84 1.78 -25.23 13.70
C ALA A 84 2.18 -25.83 15.06
N ALA A 85 2.44 -25.00 16.07
CA ALA A 85 2.74 -25.46 17.41
C ALA A 85 1.58 -26.27 18.04
N LYS A 86 0.32 -25.84 17.82
CA LYS A 86 -0.87 -26.57 18.30
C LYS A 86 -1.05 -27.93 17.60
N GLN A 87 -0.73 -28.01 16.31
CA GLN A 87 -0.81 -29.26 15.56
C GLN A 87 0.19 -30.27 16.10
N ASN A 88 1.46 -29.89 16.24
CA ASN A 88 2.51 -30.80 16.74
C ASN A 88 2.17 -31.37 18.12
N ALA A 89 1.62 -30.55 19.02
CA ALA A 89 1.20 -31.01 20.34
C ALA A 89 0.07 -32.06 20.29
N THR A 90 -0.77 -32.01 19.26
CA THR A 90 -1.84 -32.99 19.03
C THR A 90 -1.27 -34.30 18.48
N ASP A 91 -0.34 -34.21 17.53
CA ASP A 91 0.33 -35.38 16.94
C ASP A 91 1.14 -36.14 18.00
N ASP A 92 1.89 -35.41 18.83
CA ASP A 92 2.63 -35.96 19.98
C ASP A 92 1.72 -36.65 21.02
N ALA A 93 0.46 -36.22 21.11
CA ALA A 93 -0.54 -36.86 21.95
C ALA A 93 -1.10 -38.12 21.29
N ALA A 94 -1.35 -38.10 19.98
CA ALA A 94 -1.88 -39.24 19.23
C ALA A 94 -0.92 -40.45 19.24
N VAL A 95 0.39 -40.23 19.06
CA VAL A 95 1.39 -41.32 19.09
C VAL A 95 1.48 -42.03 20.45
N LYS A 96 1.12 -41.35 21.55
CA LYS A 96 1.16 -41.96 22.89
C LYS A 96 0.02 -42.95 23.16
N TYR A 97 -1.02 -42.96 22.33
CA TYR A 97 -2.16 -43.88 22.48
C TYR A 97 -2.09 -45.09 21.54
N ASP A 98 -1.19 -45.12 20.56
CA ASP A 98 -1.06 -46.24 19.60
C ASP A 98 -0.12 -47.36 20.12
N ASP A 99 0.73 -47.04 21.11
CA ASP A 99 1.70 -47.97 21.72
C ASP A 99 1.13 -48.76 22.94
N ALA A 100 -0.20 -48.85 23.12
CA ALA A 100 -0.86 -49.52 24.25
C ALA A 100 -1.66 -50.77 23.86
#